data_AF-A0A7J6CSR2-F1
#
_entry.id   AF-A0A7J6CSR2-F1
#
_cell.length_a   1.000
_cell.length_b   1.000
_cell.length_c   1.000
_cell.angle_alpha   90.00
_cell.angle_beta   90.00
_cell.angle_gamma   90.00
#
_symmetry.space_group_name_H-M   'P 1'
#
loop_
_entity.id
_entity.type
_entity.pdbx_description
1 polymer ?
#
loop_
_entity_poly.entity_id
_entity_poly.type
_entity_poly.pdbx_seq_one_letter_code
_entity_poly.pdbx_strand_id
1 'polypeptide(L)'
;MSWHTYRKQINVKCDQGAAEVLTHSCRPFCEYICFYFKFYSQGAVMSLQWTAVATFLYAEVFAVLLLCVPFISPKRWSKFFKSRLVSVITTYGNTAFIVIICILVFLLIDAFREVRKYSVSEKVDLSNNPVAIEHIHMKLFRAQRNEYIAGFALLLCLLLRRLATLLSQQATLMASNEAFKKQAEGANDAAKKYMEENEKLQEKLREVGVELPEVGGKAKGGVEEDKKNLTEEVRKLKDELDATKKALQKSDSDVKAMKKQAGNLTAEYDRLLEEHGRLQAKCDSQQDKKSD
;
A
#
# COMPACT_ATOMS: atom_id res chain seq x y z
N MET A 1 -29.90 -44.25 -24.35
CA MET A 1 -30.83 -43.81 -23.28
C MET A 1 -30.75 -42.29 -23.22
N SER A 2 -31.82 -41.58 -23.63
CA SER A 2 -31.80 -40.15 -23.95
C SER A 2 -31.74 -39.26 -22.69
N TRP A 3 -31.01 -38.14 -22.77
CA TRP A 3 -30.81 -37.12 -21.73
C TRP A 3 -32.11 -36.61 -21.08
N HIS A 4 -33.25 -36.72 -21.76
CA HIS A 4 -34.57 -36.41 -21.22
C HIS A 4 -34.98 -37.33 -20.05
N THR A 5 -34.53 -38.58 -20.02
CA THR A 5 -34.85 -39.53 -18.94
C THR A 5 -34.11 -39.21 -17.65
N TYR A 6 -32.86 -38.73 -17.74
CA TYR A 6 -32.08 -38.29 -16.58
C TYR A 6 -32.64 -37.01 -15.95
N ARG A 7 -33.14 -36.07 -16.76
CA ARG A 7 -33.77 -34.81 -16.29
C ARG A 7 -35.04 -35.05 -15.49
N LYS A 8 -35.84 -36.07 -15.84
CA LYS A 8 -37.05 -36.43 -15.09
C LYS A 8 -36.73 -37.08 -13.74
N GLN A 9 -35.68 -37.91 -13.63
CA GLN A 9 -35.32 -38.53 -12.35
C GLN A 9 -34.78 -37.53 -11.32
N ILE A 10 -34.10 -36.46 -11.76
CA ILE A 10 -33.57 -35.41 -10.87
C ILE A 10 -34.70 -34.49 -10.38
N ASN A 11 -35.63 -34.10 -11.25
CA ASN A 11 -36.76 -33.24 -10.85
C ASN A 11 -37.78 -33.98 -9.96
N VAL A 12 -38.04 -35.27 -10.18
CA VAL A 12 -38.98 -36.04 -9.34
C VAL A 12 -38.43 -36.28 -7.93
N LYS A 13 -37.11 -36.38 -7.74
CA LYS A 13 -36.51 -36.52 -6.41
C LYS A 13 -36.47 -35.24 -5.57
N CYS A 14 -36.74 -34.08 -6.16
CA CYS A 14 -36.78 -32.80 -5.43
C CYS A 14 -38.18 -32.46 -4.90
N ASP A 15 -39.25 -32.94 -5.52
CA ASP A 15 -40.63 -32.56 -5.18
C ASP A 15 -41.34 -33.53 -4.22
N GLN A 16 -40.81 -34.73 -3.96
CA GLN A 16 -41.41 -35.71 -3.05
C GLN A 16 -40.57 -35.94 -1.80
N GLY A 17 -40.85 -35.13 -0.78
CA GLY A 17 -40.78 -35.43 0.65
C GLY A 17 -39.63 -36.33 1.14
N ALA A 18 -38.57 -35.70 1.63
CA ALA A 18 -37.79 -36.23 2.75
C ALA A 18 -37.29 -35.07 3.61
N ALA A 19 -38.24 -34.38 4.24
CA ALA A 19 -37.97 -33.63 5.46
C ALA A 19 -37.93 -34.66 6.59
N GLU A 20 -36.80 -35.32 6.80
CA GLU A 20 -36.44 -35.86 8.12
C GLU A 20 -34.97 -36.29 8.16
N VAL A 21 -34.25 -35.65 9.08
CA VAL A 21 -32.96 -36.10 9.63
C VAL A 21 -31.80 -36.19 8.63
N LEU A 22 -31.16 -35.05 8.34
CA LEU A 22 -29.70 -34.94 8.19
C LEU A 22 -29.29 -33.46 8.21
N THR A 23 -29.03 -32.99 9.43
CA THR A 23 -28.05 -31.97 9.84
C THR A 23 -27.85 -30.72 8.96
N HIS A 24 -28.17 -29.60 9.61
CA HIS A 24 -28.05 -28.18 9.30
C HIS A 24 -26.70 -27.63 8.74
N SER A 25 -25.77 -28.48 8.26
CA SER A 25 -24.40 -28.06 7.88
C SER A 25 -24.02 -28.22 6.41
N CYS A 26 -24.80 -28.88 5.55
CA CYS A 26 -24.43 -29.13 4.15
C CYS A 26 -25.21 -28.32 3.09
N ARG A 27 -26.26 -27.60 3.49
CA ARG A 27 -27.06 -26.79 2.57
C ARG A 27 -26.30 -25.63 1.90
N PRO A 28 -25.40 -24.87 2.57
CA PRO A 28 -24.69 -23.78 1.90
C PRO A 28 -23.65 -24.28 0.89
N PHE A 29 -23.05 -25.46 1.10
CA PHE A 29 -21.99 -25.98 0.23
C PHE A 29 -22.55 -26.55 -1.08
N CYS A 30 -23.71 -27.20 -1.02
CA CYS A 30 -24.38 -27.76 -2.20
C CYS A 30 -24.99 -26.65 -3.08
N GLU A 31 -25.56 -25.60 -2.48
CA GLU A 31 -26.01 -24.41 -3.22
C GLU A 31 -24.83 -23.64 -3.84
N TYR A 32 -23.69 -23.53 -3.15
CA TYR A 32 -22.49 -22.87 -3.70
C TYR A 32 -21.94 -23.60 -4.92
N ILE A 33 -21.86 -24.93 -4.88
CA ILE A 33 -21.41 -25.75 -6.01
C ILE A 33 -22.42 -25.71 -7.17
N CYS A 34 -23.73 -25.76 -6.88
CA CYS A 34 -24.76 -25.61 -7.91
C CYS A 34 -24.74 -24.22 -8.54
N PHE A 35 -24.47 -23.16 -7.77
CA PHE A 35 -24.29 -21.80 -8.26
C PHE A 35 -23.02 -21.69 -9.11
N TYR A 36 -21.90 -22.28 -8.66
CA TYR A 36 -20.65 -22.34 -9.43
C TYR A 36 -20.81 -23.09 -10.75
N PHE A 37 -21.52 -24.22 -10.76
CA PHE A 37 -21.76 -25.00 -11.97
C PHE A 37 -22.72 -24.30 -12.93
N LYS A 38 -23.72 -23.55 -12.42
CA LYS A 38 -24.63 -22.72 -13.22
C LYS A 38 -23.94 -21.46 -13.76
N PHE A 39 -22.94 -20.94 -13.03
CA PHE A 39 -22.07 -19.83 -13.45
C PHE A 39 -21.05 -20.26 -14.51
N TYR A 40 -20.54 -21.49 -14.44
CA TYR A 40 -19.62 -22.07 -15.44
C TYR A 40 -20.35 -22.60 -16.68
N SER A 41 -21.60 -23.06 -16.54
CA SER A 41 -22.42 -23.59 -17.63
C SER A 41 -23.12 -22.52 -18.48
N GLN A 42 -23.18 -21.25 -18.05
CA GLN A 42 -23.58 -20.13 -18.91
C GLN A 42 -22.38 -19.64 -19.73
N GLY A 43 -22.02 -20.40 -20.76
CA GLY A 43 -21.02 -20.05 -21.78
C GLY A 43 -21.44 -18.83 -22.62
N ALA A 44 -21.49 -17.65 -22.01
CA ALA A 44 -21.45 -16.38 -22.71
C ALA A 44 -20.04 -15.83 -22.52
N VAL A 45 -19.23 -15.89 -23.58
CA VAL A 45 -17.94 -15.21 -23.67
C VAL A 45 -18.15 -13.78 -23.15
N MET A 46 -17.51 -13.44 -22.02
CA MET A 46 -17.48 -12.05 -21.55
C MET A 46 -16.87 -11.20 -22.66
N SER A 47 -17.22 -9.91 -22.77
CA SER A 47 -16.60 -9.10 -23.82
C SER A 47 -15.07 -9.19 -23.70
N LEU A 48 -14.36 -9.09 -24.83
CA LEU A 48 -12.90 -9.21 -24.86
C LEU A 48 -12.23 -8.26 -23.84
N GLN A 49 -12.83 -7.09 -23.63
CA GLN A 49 -12.45 -6.13 -22.59
C GLN A 49 -12.50 -6.73 -21.19
N TRP A 50 -13.63 -7.29 -20.75
CA TRP A 50 -13.76 -7.86 -19.39
C TRP A 50 -12.93 -9.13 -19.20
N THR A 51 -12.68 -9.88 -20.27
CA THR A 51 -11.75 -11.02 -20.25
C THR A 51 -10.31 -10.56 -20.02
N ALA A 52 -9.89 -9.46 -20.66
CA ALA A 52 -8.58 -8.87 -20.44
C ALA A 52 -8.41 -8.36 -19.00
N VAL A 53 -9.42 -7.66 -18.45
CA VAL A 53 -9.39 -7.20 -17.05
C VAL A 53 -9.35 -8.37 -16.06
N ALA A 54 -10.13 -9.42 -16.30
CA ALA A 54 -10.10 -10.62 -15.46
C ALA A 54 -8.73 -11.32 -15.51
N THR A 55 -8.11 -11.40 -16.69
CA THR A 55 -6.76 -11.97 -16.84
C THR A 55 -5.72 -11.14 -16.09
N PHE A 56 -5.82 -9.80 -16.18
CA PHE A 56 -4.98 -8.88 -15.43
C PHE A 56 -5.14 -9.09 -13.91
N LEU A 57 -6.37 -9.15 -13.41
CA LEU A 57 -6.68 -9.46 -12.02
C LEU A 57 -6.04 -10.78 -11.56
N TYR A 58 -6.14 -11.85 -12.35
CA TYR A 58 -5.52 -13.13 -12.00
C TYR A 58 -4.00 -13.06 -11.95
N ALA A 59 -3.38 -12.33 -12.88
CA ALA A 59 -1.94 -12.07 -12.84
C ALA A 59 -1.53 -11.30 -11.58
N GLU A 60 -2.35 -10.34 -11.14
CA GLU A 60 -2.12 -9.59 -9.90
C GLU A 60 -2.23 -10.45 -8.66
N VAL A 61 -3.28 -11.27 -8.55
CA VAL A 61 -3.45 -12.23 -7.45
C VAL A 61 -2.25 -13.17 -7.38
N PHE A 62 -1.82 -13.70 -8.53
CA PHE A 62 -0.64 -14.55 -8.60
C PHE A 62 0.62 -13.82 -8.12
N ALA A 63 0.84 -12.58 -8.56
CA ALA A 63 1.98 -11.76 -8.15
C ALA A 63 1.96 -11.46 -6.64
N VAL A 64 0.79 -11.15 -6.05
CA VAL A 64 0.65 -10.91 -4.61
C VAL A 64 0.98 -12.17 -3.84
N LEU A 65 0.38 -13.31 -4.22
CA LEU A 65 0.64 -14.59 -3.56
C LEU A 65 2.12 -14.93 -3.61
N LEU A 66 2.74 -14.77 -4.78
CA LEU A 66 4.16 -15.05 -4.99
C LEU A 66 5.07 -14.12 -4.17
N LEU A 67 4.72 -12.83 -4.05
CA LEU A 67 5.45 -11.85 -3.23
C LEU A 67 5.26 -12.07 -1.72
N CYS A 68 4.12 -12.60 -1.30
CA CYS A 68 3.81 -12.90 0.10
C CYS A 68 4.40 -14.23 0.60
N VAL A 69 5.00 -15.04 -0.27
CA VAL A 69 5.60 -16.32 0.14
C VAL A 69 6.81 -16.07 1.07
N PRO A 70 6.80 -16.58 2.32
CA PRO A 70 7.88 -16.36 3.28
C PRO A 70 9.21 -17.03 2.89
N PHE A 71 9.18 -17.96 1.93
CA PHE A 71 10.36 -18.70 1.45
C PHE A 71 11.36 -17.81 0.68
N ILE A 72 10.91 -16.70 0.11
CA ILE A 72 11.75 -15.86 -0.74
C ILE A 72 12.20 -14.63 0.07
N SER A 73 13.44 -14.67 0.55
CA SER A 73 14.05 -13.55 1.27
C SER A 73 13.97 -12.24 0.46
N PRO A 74 13.71 -11.07 1.09
CA PRO A 74 13.70 -9.79 0.39
C PRO A 74 15.04 -9.45 -0.28
N LYS A 75 16.16 -10.04 0.16
CA LYS A 75 17.46 -9.92 -0.51
C LYS A 75 17.45 -10.53 -1.92
N ARG A 76 16.77 -11.66 -2.11
CA ARG A 76 16.62 -12.31 -3.43
C ARG A 76 15.71 -11.48 -4.33
N TRP A 77 14.60 -10.98 -3.78
CA TRP A 77 13.72 -10.04 -4.45
C TRP A 77 14.44 -8.77 -4.90
N SER A 78 15.26 -8.17 -4.04
CA SER A 78 16.04 -6.97 -4.40
C SER A 78 17.00 -7.23 -5.54
N LYS A 79 17.65 -8.41 -5.57
CA LYS A 79 18.54 -8.78 -6.67
C LYS A 79 17.76 -8.96 -7.98
N PHE A 80 16.55 -9.52 -7.91
CA PHE A 80 15.65 -9.62 -9.05
C PHE A 80 15.16 -8.24 -9.53
N PHE A 81 14.71 -7.38 -8.62
CA PHE A 81 14.25 -6.01 -8.91
C PHE A 81 15.36 -5.09 -9.43
N LYS A 82 16.61 -5.31 -9.02
CA LYS A 82 17.79 -4.58 -9.53
C LYS A 82 18.36 -5.13 -10.83
N SER A 83 17.81 -6.21 -11.38
CA SER A 83 18.26 -6.74 -12.68
C SER A 83 17.96 -5.74 -13.81
N ARG A 84 18.77 -5.76 -14.88
CA ARG A 84 18.63 -4.82 -16.02
C ARG A 84 17.22 -4.83 -16.63
N LEU A 85 16.59 -6.00 -16.72
CA LEU A 85 15.21 -6.16 -17.19
C LEU A 85 14.20 -5.43 -16.29
N VAL A 86 14.31 -5.61 -14.98
CA VAL A 86 13.37 -5.03 -14.02
C VAL A 86 13.63 -3.54 -13.80
N SER A 87 14.87 -3.07 -14.00
CA SER A 87 15.19 -1.65 -14.00
C SER A 87 14.50 -0.91 -15.14
N VAL A 88 14.46 -1.47 -16.35
CA VAL A 88 13.72 -0.89 -17.48
C VAL A 88 12.22 -0.87 -17.19
N ILE A 89 11.68 -1.97 -16.66
CA ILE A 89 10.28 -2.07 -16.24
C ILE A 89 9.96 -1.06 -15.12
N THR A 90 10.90 -0.76 -14.21
CA THR A 90 10.68 0.18 -13.10
C THR A 90 10.64 1.63 -13.58
N THR A 91 11.53 2.02 -14.51
CA THR A 91 11.57 3.39 -15.05
C THR A 91 10.31 3.73 -15.85
N TYR A 92 9.84 2.84 -16.73
CA TYR A 92 8.58 3.02 -17.47
C TYR A 92 7.35 2.59 -16.66
N GLY A 93 7.54 1.81 -15.60
CA GLY A 93 6.49 1.22 -14.80
C GLY A 93 5.68 2.24 -14.04
N ASN A 94 6.26 3.37 -13.62
CA ASN A 94 5.48 4.40 -12.92
C ASN A 94 4.45 5.06 -13.86
N THR A 95 4.86 5.39 -15.09
CA THR A 95 3.96 5.93 -16.12
C THR A 95 2.93 4.89 -16.55
N ALA A 96 3.36 3.66 -16.84
CA ALA A 96 2.45 2.57 -17.19
C ALA A 96 1.44 2.27 -16.08
N PHE A 97 1.87 2.30 -14.82
CA PHE A 97 1.01 2.11 -13.65
C PHE A 97 -0.06 3.19 -13.54
N ILE A 98 0.30 4.46 -13.70
CA ILE A 98 -0.67 5.56 -13.70
C ILE A 98 -1.69 5.39 -14.82
N VAL A 99 -1.23 5.04 -16.03
CA VAL A 99 -2.13 4.79 -17.17
C VAL A 99 -3.09 3.63 -16.90
N ILE A 100 -2.58 2.51 -16.36
CA ILE A 100 -3.41 1.35 -15.99
C ILE A 100 -4.44 1.72 -14.92
N ILE A 101 -4.05 2.48 -13.89
CA ILE A 101 -4.97 2.97 -12.86
C ILE A 101 -6.05 3.86 -13.47
N CYS A 102 -5.70 4.79 -14.36
CA CYS A 102 -6.69 5.62 -15.05
C CYS A 102 -7.69 4.76 -15.83
N ILE A 103 -7.20 3.77 -16.59
CA ILE A 103 -8.06 2.84 -17.33
C ILE A 103 -8.99 2.07 -16.38
N LEU A 104 -8.46 1.49 -15.29
CA LEU A 104 -9.26 0.75 -14.31
C LEU A 104 -10.31 1.64 -13.63
N VAL A 105 -9.98 2.90 -13.33
CA VAL A 105 -10.95 3.87 -12.78
C VAL A 105 -12.05 4.17 -13.80
N PHE A 106 -11.72 4.38 -15.07
CA PHE A 106 -12.73 4.60 -16.12
C PHE A 106 -13.65 3.38 -16.27
N LEU A 107 -13.08 2.16 -16.26
CA LEU A 107 -13.86 0.92 -16.33
C LEU A 107 -14.73 0.70 -15.10
N LEU A 108 -14.26 1.09 -13.91
CA LEU A 108 -15.03 1.03 -12.68
C LEU A 108 -16.21 2.00 -12.73
N ILE A 109 -16.00 3.22 -13.22
CA ILE A 109 -17.08 4.21 -13.40
C ILE A 109 -18.09 3.72 -14.44
N ASP A 110 -17.64 3.14 -15.55
CA ASP A 110 -18.50 2.55 -16.58
C ASP A 110 -19.37 1.42 -16.00
N ALA A 111 -18.76 0.47 -15.29
CA ALA A 111 -19.49 -0.60 -14.62
C ALA A 111 -20.49 -0.06 -13.57
N PHE A 112 -20.09 0.92 -12.77
CA PHE A 112 -20.96 1.53 -11.75
C PHE A 112 -22.16 2.26 -12.38
N ARG A 113 -21.93 2.98 -13.49
CA ARG A 113 -23.01 3.61 -14.26
C ARG A 113 -23.96 2.57 -14.85
N GLU A 114 -23.43 1.46 -15.37
CA GLU A 114 -24.21 0.36 -15.95
C GLU A 114 -25.08 -0.33 -14.87
N VAL A 115 -24.52 -0.58 -13.67
CA VAL A 115 -25.27 -1.12 -12.51
C VAL A 115 -26.39 -0.17 -12.09
N ARG A 116 -26.11 1.13 -11.96
CA ARG A 116 -27.11 2.14 -11.58
C ARG A 116 -28.22 2.26 -12.64
N LYS A 117 -27.86 2.24 -13.93
CA LYS A 117 -28.80 2.31 -15.05
C LYS A 117 -29.80 1.14 -15.02
N TYR A 118 -29.34 -0.08 -14.83
CA TYR A 118 -30.22 -1.25 -14.81
C TYR A 118 -30.96 -1.45 -13.48
N SER A 119 -30.41 -0.97 -12.37
CA SER A 119 -31.08 -1.02 -11.05
C SER A 119 -32.26 -0.04 -10.92
N VAL A 120 -32.18 1.13 -11.54
CA VAL A 120 -33.27 2.13 -11.53
C VAL A 120 -34.35 1.78 -12.54
N SER A 121 -33.99 1.25 -13.71
CA SER A 121 -34.94 0.87 -14.76
C SER A 121 -35.92 -0.24 -14.35
N GLU A 122 -35.53 -1.13 -13.42
CA GLU A 122 -36.39 -2.16 -12.84
C GLU A 122 -37.57 -1.57 -12.05
N LYS A 123 -37.42 -0.36 -11.49
CA LYS A 123 -38.43 0.27 -10.64
C LYS A 123 -39.48 1.08 -11.39
N VAL A 124 -39.21 1.48 -12.65
CA VAL A 124 -39.97 2.58 -13.29
C VAL A 124 -40.91 2.12 -14.40
N ASP A 125 -40.73 0.96 -15.07
CA ASP A 125 -41.55 0.70 -16.28
C ASP A 125 -41.82 -0.76 -16.71
N LEU A 126 -41.46 -1.77 -15.92
CA LEU A 126 -41.42 -3.16 -16.43
C LEU A 126 -42.51 -4.13 -15.98
N SER A 127 -43.46 -3.71 -15.15
CA SER A 127 -44.56 -4.57 -14.65
C SER A 127 -45.45 -5.16 -15.77
N ASN A 128 -45.40 -4.63 -16.99
CA ASN A 128 -46.28 -5.01 -18.10
C ASN A 128 -45.68 -6.04 -19.09
N ASN A 129 -44.40 -6.42 -18.96
CA ASN A 129 -43.81 -7.46 -19.84
C ASN A 129 -42.80 -8.35 -19.09
N PRO A 130 -43.18 -9.57 -18.68
CA PRO A 130 -42.32 -10.45 -17.87
C PRO A 130 -41.03 -10.89 -18.59
N VAL A 131 -41.01 -10.93 -19.93
CA VAL A 131 -39.81 -11.29 -20.71
C VAL A 131 -38.75 -10.18 -20.68
N ALA A 132 -39.17 -8.92 -20.54
CA ALA A 132 -38.26 -7.79 -20.44
C ALA A 132 -37.56 -7.73 -19.05
N ILE A 133 -38.25 -8.16 -17.99
CA ILE A 133 -37.73 -8.18 -16.62
C ILE A 133 -36.53 -9.13 -16.53
N GLU A 134 -36.65 -10.34 -17.06
CA GLU A 134 -35.56 -11.34 -17.06
C GLU A 134 -34.31 -10.81 -17.79
N HIS A 135 -34.50 -10.12 -18.92
CA HIS A 135 -33.41 -9.53 -19.69
C HIS A 135 -32.67 -8.41 -18.95
N ILE A 136 -33.38 -7.63 -18.13
CA ILE A 136 -32.76 -6.58 -17.31
C ILE A 136 -31.99 -7.19 -16.14
N HIS A 137 -32.55 -8.17 -15.42
CA HIS A 137 -31.83 -8.85 -14.35
C HIS A 137 -30.52 -9.48 -14.85
N MET A 138 -30.53 -10.10 -16.03
CA MET A 138 -29.33 -10.68 -16.63
C MET A 138 -28.25 -9.63 -16.94
N LYS A 139 -28.63 -8.41 -17.34
CA LYS A 139 -27.68 -7.30 -17.56
C LYS A 139 -27.18 -6.71 -16.25
N LEU A 140 -28.04 -6.62 -15.23
CA LEU A 140 -27.68 -6.15 -13.90
C LEU A 140 -26.62 -7.06 -13.26
N PHE A 141 -26.83 -8.39 -13.29
CA PHE A 141 -25.85 -9.34 -12.76
C PHE A 141 -24.52 -9.28 -13.52
N ARG A 142 -24.56 -9.09 -14.84
CA ARG A 142 -23.34 -8.89 -15.63
C ARG A 142 -22.59 -7.63 -15.18
N ALA A 143 -23.28 -6.52 -15.00
CA ALA A 143 -22.69 -5.26 -14.59
C ALA A 143 -22.10 -5.32 -13.16
N GLN A 144 -22.80 -5.98 -12.22
CA GLN A 144 -22.30 -6.19 -10.85
C GLN A 144 -20.98 -6.99 -10.84
N ARG A 145 -20.90 -8.08 -11.60
CA ARG A 145 -19.65 -8.87 -11.70
C ARG A 145 -18.50 -8.05 -12.27
N ASN A 146 -18.77 -7.24 -13.29
CA ASN A 146 -17.78 -6.39 -13.93
C ASN A 146 -17.25 -5.32 -12.96
N GLU A 147 -18.14 -4.72 -12.16
CA GLU A 147 -17.78 -3.78 -11.10
C GLU A 147 -16.83 -4.43 -10.09
N TYR A 148 -17.15 -5.63 -9.61
CA TYR A 148 -16.28 -6.36 -8.68
C TYR A 148 -14.91 -6.66 -9.29
N ILE A 149 -14.86 -7.16 -10.54
CA ILE A 149 -13.60 -7.49 -11.21
C ILE A 149 -12.72 -6.23 -11.34
N ALA A 150 -13.28 -5.11 -11.80
CA ALA A 150 -12.54 -3.84 -11.91
C ALA A 150 -12.11 -3.30 -10.54
N GLY A 151 -12.99 -3.35 -9.54
CA GLY A 151 -12.70 -2.86 -8.19
C GLY A 151 -11.60 -3.67 -7.50
N PHE A 152 -11.66 -4.99 -7.57
CA PHE A 152 -10.62 -5.86 -7.02
C PHE A 152 -9.29 -5.70 -7.76
N ALA A 153 -9.29 -5.54 -9.09
CA ALA A 153 -8.08 -5.30 -9.86
C ALA A 153 -7.43 -3.98 -9.43
N LEU A 154 -8.21 -2.91 -9.33
CA LEU A 154 -7.71 -1.61 -8.86
C LEU A 154 -7.10 -1.71 -7.46
N LEU A 155 -7.78 -2.37 -6.52
CA LEU A 155 -7.29 -2.56 -5.16
C LEU A 155 -5.97 -3.36 -5.14
N LEU A 156 -5.92 -4.49 -5.84
CA LEU A 156 -4.74 -5.34 -5.88
C LEU A 156 -3.57 -4.68 -6.59
N CYS A 157 -3.82 -3.88 -7.62
CA CYS A 157 -2.81 -3.07 -8.30
C CYS A 157 -2.10 -2.12 -7.32
N LEU A 158 -2.88 -1.39 -6.51
CA LEU A 158 -2.36 -0.49 -5.48
C LEU A 158 -1.59 -1.25 -4.39
N LEU A 159 -2.11 -2.39 -3.96
CA LEU A 159 -1.46 -3.25 -2.97
C LEU A 159 -0.12 -3.77 -3.49
N LEU A 160 -0.06 -4.25 -4.74
CA LEU A 160 1.16 -4.72 -5.38
C LEU A 160 2.23 -3.63 -5.44
N ARG A 161 1.85 -2.42 -5.86
CA ARG A 161 2.77 -1.28 -5.90
C ARG A 161 3.36 -0.97 -4.52
N ARG A 162 2.51 -1.00 -3.49
CA ARG A 162 2.93 -0.80 -2.10
C ARG A 162 3.87 -1.91 -1.62
N LEU A 163 3.51 -3.18 -1.85
CA LEU A 163 4.31 -4.35 -1.46
C LEU A 163 5.69 -4.33 -2.13
N ALA A 164 5.75 -4.09 -3.44
CA ALA A 164 7.02 -4.03 -4.18
C ALA A 164 7.95 -2.91 -3.66
N THR A 165 7.37 -1.75 -3.29
CA THR A 165 8.12 -0.63 -2.72
C THR A 165 8.66 -0.97 -1.34
N LEU A 166 7.82 -1.53 -0.46
CA LEU A 166 8.21 -1.94 0.89
C LEU A 166 9.30 -3.03 0.86
N LEU A 167 9.17 -4.02 -0.03
CA LEU A 167 10.19 -5.06 -0.22
C LEU A 167 11.55 -4.46 -0.66
N SER A 168 11.52 -3.48 -1.56
CA SER A 168 12.72 -2.79 -2.03
C SER A 168 13.39 -1.96 -0.92
N GLN A 169 12.59 -1.28 -0.10
CA GLN A 169 13.06 -0.54 1.07
C GLN A 169 13.65 -1.47 2.13
N GLN A 170 12.93 -2.55 2.46
CA GLN A 170 13.36 -3.53 3.47
C GLN A 170 14.66 -4.21 3.07
N ALA A 171 14.84 -4.55 1.79
CA ALA A 171 16.10 -5.12 1.32
C ALA A 171 17.28 -4.15 1.40
N THR A 172 17.04 -2.86 1.12
CA THR A 172 18.06 -1.81 1.25
C THR A 172 18.46 -1.61 2.71
N LEU A 173 17.48 -1.58 3.62
CA LEU A 173 17.71 -1.49 5.07
C LEU A 173 18.45 -2.72 5.61
N MET A 174 18.14 -3.92 5.13
CA MET A 174 18.88 -5.12 5.53
C MET A 174 20.33 -5.11 5.05
N ALA A 175 20.59 -4.59 3.85
CA ALA A 175 21.96 -4.46 3.34
C ALA A 175 22.78 -3.43 4.12
N SER A 176 22.19 -2.27 4.45
CA SER A 176 22.87 -1.26 5.27
C SER A 176 23.10 -1.72 6.70
N ASN A 177 22.14 -2.41 7.31
CA ASN A 177 22.28 -2.96 8.67
C ASN A 177 23.42 -4.00 8.73
N GLU A 178 23.53 -4.89 7.74
CA GLU A 178 24.65 -5.84 7.66
C GLU A 178 26.00 -5.13 7.49
N ALA A 179 26.06 -4.07 6.69
CA ALA A 179 27.26 -3.26 6.53
C ALA A 179 27.66 -2.55 7.84
N PHE A 180 26.70 -1.93 8.53
CA PHE A 180 26.94 -1.27 9.82
C PHE A 180 27.36 -2.27 10.89
N LYS A 181 26.76 -3.46 10.92
CA LYS A 181 27.17 -4.52 11.86
C LYS A 181 28.62 -4.93 11.64
N LYS A 182 29.02 -5.14 10.38
CA LYS A 182 30.43 -5.44 10.03
C LYS A 182 31.38 -4.30 10.36
N GLN A 183 30.96 -3.05 10.16
CA GLN A 183 31.77 -1.88 10.52
C GLN A 183 31.97 -1.79 12.05
N ALA A 184 30.91 -2.01 12.83
CA ALA A 184 30.98 -2.01 14.29
C ALA A 184 31.86 -3.17 14.83
N GLU A 185 31.71 -4.37 14.27
CA GLU A 185 32.55 -5.53 14.61
C GLU A 185 34.02 -5.26 14.26
N GLY A 186 34.31 -4.75 13.06
CA GLY A 186 35.68 -4.41 12.64
C GLY A 186 36.34 -3.34 13.52
N ALA A 187 35.60 -2.29 13.90
CA ALA A 187 36.10 -1.26 14.82
C ALA A 187 36.35 -1.82 16.23
N ASN A 188 35.47 -2.70 16.72
CA ASN A 188 35.62 -3.35 18.02
C ASN A 188 36.81 -4.32 18.03
N ASP A 189 37.02 -5.08 16.97
CA ASP A 189 38.17 -5.98 16.83
C ASP A 189 39.49 -5.21 16.73
N ALA A 190 39.51 -4.07 16.01
CA ALA A 190 40.66 -3.18 15.99
C ALA A 190 40.93 -2.59 17.37
N ALA A 191 39.91 -2.12 18.09
CA ALA A 191 40.04 -1.63 19.45
C ALA A 191 40.58 -2.71 20.41
N LYS A 192 40.09 -3.95 20.32
CA LYS A 192 40.63 -5.07 21.10
C LYS A 192 42.09 -5.34 20.80
N LYS A 193 42.49 -5.36 19.53
CA LYS A 193 43.90 -5.52 19.14
C LYS A 193 44.77 -4.41 19.72
N TYR A 194 44.33 -3.15 19.65
CA TYR A 194 45.08 -2.04 20.24
C TYR A 194 45.16 -2.12 21.77
N MET A 195 44.12 -2.64 22.44
CA MET A 195 44.17 -2.88 23.89
C MET A 195 45.16 -4.01 24.24
N GLU A 196 45.13 -5.14 23.53
CA GLU A 196 46.05 -6.26 23.74
C GLU A 196 47.51 -5.92 23.41
N GLU A 197 47.75 -5.19 22.32
CA GLU A 197 49.10 -4.73 21.96
C GLU A 197 49.65 -3.75 23.00
N ASN A 198 48.82 -2.83 23.51
CA ASN A 198 49.21 -1.94 24.60
C ASN A 198 49.54 -2.72 25.87
N GLU A 199 48.75 -3.74 26.23
CA GLU A 199 49.00 -4.57 27.41
C GLU A 199 50.33 -5.34 27.29
N LYS A 200 50.59 -5.97 26.14
CA LYS A 200 51.86 -6.67 25.87
C LYS A 200 53.06 -5.74 25.86
N LEU A 201 52.92 -4.53 25.33
CA LEU A 201 53.98 -3.52 25.38
C LEU A 201 54.25 -3.11 26.83
N GLN A 202 53.21 -2.86 27.62
CA GLN A 202 53.36 -2.56 29.05
C GLN A 202 54.04 -3.71 29.80
N GLU A 203 53.69 -4.96 29.54
CA GLU A 203 54.32 -6.13 30.16
C GLU A 203 55.82 -6.24 29.81
N LYS A 204 56.18 -6.13 28.53
CA LYS A 204 57.60 -6.13 28.09
C LYS A 204 58.42 -5.01 28.71
N LEU A 205 57.83 -3.83 28.88
CA LEU A 205 58.49 -2.72 29.57
C LEU A 205 58.73 -3.03 31.06
N ARG A 206 57.85 -3.79 31.74
CA ARG A 206 58.06 -4.24 33.13
C ARG A 206 59.22 -5.23 33.25
N GLU A 207 59.31 -6.18 32.32
CA GLU A 207 60.36 -7.21 32.32
C GLU A 207 61.77 -6.65 32.10
N VAL A 208 61.91 -5.57 31.32
CA VAL A 208 63.22 -4.92 31.05
C VAL A 208 63.70 -4.08 32.25
N GLY A 209 62.99 -4.09 33.38
CA GLY A 209 63.39 -3.37 34.60
C GLY A 209 63.25 -1.86 34.49
N VAL A 210 62.56 -1.37 33.45
CA VAL A 210 62.08 0.01 33.39
C VAL A 210 60.85 0.06 34.28
N GLU A 211 60.95 0.77 35.42
CA GLU A 211 59.76 1.15 36.18
C GLU A 211 58.81 1.87 35.22
N LEU A 212 57.75 1.18 34.79
CA LEU A 212 56.68 1.87 34.13
C LEU A 212 56.15 2.87 35.16
N PRO A 213 55.95 4.14 34.76
CA PRO A 213 55.07 4.96 35.56
C PRO A 213 53.77 4.17 35.67
N GLU A 214 53.24 4.01 36.89
CA GLU A 214 51.82 3.75 37.03
C GLU A 214 51.09 4.61 36.00
N VAL A 215 50.18 3.98 35.26
CA VAL A 215 49.39 4.58 34.20
C VAL A 215 48.99 6.00 34.60
N GLY A 216 49.73 7.02 34.12
CA GLY A 216 49.55 8.40 34.60
C GLY A 216 50.74 9.36 34.58
N GLY A 217 51.98 8.91 34.39
CA GLY A 217 53.16 9.77 34.64
C GLY A 217 53.68 10.64 33.48
N LYS A 218 53.95 10.08 32.29
CA LYS A 218 54.80 10.76 31.28
C LYS A 218 54.23 10.86 29.86
N ALA A 219 52.91 10.70 29.71
CA ALA A 219 52.15 11.05 28.49
C ALA A 219 51.04 12.08 28.78
N LYS A 220 51.18 12.85 29.87
CA LYS A 220 50.18 13.83 30.33
C LYS A 220 50.08 15.11 29.51
N GLY A 221 51.06 15.41 28.64
CA GLY A 221 50.94 16.55 27.72
C GLY A 221 49.88 16.28 26.65
N GLY A 222 50.21 15.40 25.70
CA GLY A 222 49.35 15.14 24.54
C GLY A 222 48.05 14.38 24.85
N VAL A 223 48.04 13.35 25.71
CA VAL A 223 46.83 12.53 25.91
C VAL A 223 45.81 13.18 26.85
N GLU A 224 46.26 14.02 27.79
CA GLU A 224 45.35 14.84 28.61
C GLU A 224 44.80 16.01 27.80
N GLU A 225 45.61 16.62 26.93
CA GLU A 225 45.19 17.65 25.98
C GLU A 225 44.24 17.08 24.92
N ASP A 226 44.49 15.88 24.40
CA ASP A 226 43.61 15.19 23.46
C ASP A 226 42.32 14.71 24.15
N LYS A 227 42.37 14.20 25.38
CA LYS A 227 41.14 13.87 26.14
C LYS A 227 40.36 15.13 26.50
N LYS A 228 41.02 16.24 26.84
CA LYS A 228 40.36 17.52 27.08
C LYS A 228 39.75 18.06 25.79
N ASN A 229 40.48 18.02 24.67
CA ASN A 229 39.99 18.41 23.35
C ASN A 229 38.82 17.52 22.90
N LEU A 230 38.90 16.19 23.02
CA LEU A 230 37.77 15.31 22.73
C LEU A 230 36.58 15.55 23.64
N THR A 231 36.80 15.79 24.94
CA THR A 231 35.71 16.07 25.88
C THR A 231 35.07 17.42 25.57
N GLU A 232 35.86 18.40 25.14
CA GLU A 232 35.42 19.73 24.74
C GLU A 232 34.70 19.71 23.39
N GLU A 233 35.14 18.90 22.43
CA GLU A 233 34.44 18.64 21.17
C GLU A 233 33.13 17.89 21.40
N VAL A 234 33.11 16.86 22.24
CA VAL A 234 31.87 16.17 22.63
C VAL A 234 30.91 17.13 23.32
N ARG A 235 31.41 18.04 24.16
CA ARG A 235 30.60 19.09 24.81
C ARG A 235 30.06 20.08 23.78
N LYS A 236 30.91 20.60 22.88
CA LYS A 236 30.51 21.52 21.80
C LYS A 236 29.48 20.88 20.86
N LEU A 237 29.73 19.66 20.41
CA LEU A 237 28.80 18.92 19.55
C LEU A 237 27.47 18.66 20.27
N LYS A 238 27.49 18.43 21.59
CA LYS A 238 26.26 18.26 22.37
C LYS A 238 25.51 19.59 22.55
N ASP A 239 26.22 20.69 22.79
CA ASP A 239 25.65 22.04 22.86
C ASP A 239 25.09 22.48 21.50
N GLU A 240 25.77 22.18 20.38
CA GLU A 240 25.30 22.39 19.01
C GLU A 240 24.10 21.50 18.68
N LEU A 241 24.09 20.24 19.12
CA LEU A 241 22.97 19.34 18.94
C LEU A 241 21.74 19.85 19.72
N ASP A 242 21.91 20.30 20.95
CA ASP A 242 20.82 20.86 21.76
C ASP A 242 20.36 22.23 21.22
N ALA A 243 21.27 23.07 20.72
CA ALA A 243 20.92 24.33 20.04
C ALA A 243 20.14 24.07 18.75
N THR A 244 20.60 23.12 17.92
CA THR A 244 19.93 22.73 16.68
C THR A 244 18.59 22.08 16.96
N LYS A 245 18.48 21.25 18.01
CA LYS A 245 17.21 20.63 18.44
C LYS A 245 16.21 21.67 18.93
N LYS A 246 16.66 22.67 19.70
CA LYS A 246 15.82 23.81 20.12
C LYS A 246 15.39 24.67 18.94
N ALA A 247 16.29 24.94 17.99
CA ALA A 247 15.98 25.68 16.76
C ALA A 247 14.97 24.91 15.89
N LEU A 248 15.13 23.60 15.77
CA LEU A 248 14.20 22.73 15.05
C LEU A 248 12.82 22.69 15.73
N GLN A 249 12.76 22.58 17.06
CA GLN A 249 11.48 22.66 17.80
C GLN A 249 10.79 24.01 17.60
N LYS A 250 11.55 25.12 17.64
CA LYS A 250 11.00 26.46 17.39
C LYS A 250 10.46 26.58 15.95
N SER A 251 11.23 26.11 14.97
CA SER A 251 10.80 26.09 13.57
C SER A 251 9.55 25.21 13.35
N ASP A 252 9.47 24.04 13.99
CA ASP A 252 8.29 23.17 13.90
C ASP A 252 7.05 23.82 14.55
N SER A 253 7.21 24.54 15.66
CA SER A 253 6.12 25.32 16.25
C SER A 253 5.68 26.48 15.35
N ASP A 254 6.63 27.17 14.71
CA ASP A 254 6.34 28.28 13.79
C ASP A 254 5.62 27.76 12.53
N VAL A 255 6.04 26.62 11.98
CA VAL A 255 5.35 25.97 10.84
C VAL A 255 3.92 25.55 11.22
N LYS A 256 3.72 25.00 12.42
CA LYS A 256 2.37 24.66 12.92
C LYS A 256 1.50 25.91 13.09
N ALA A 257 2.05 26.99 13.62
CA ALA A 257 1.36 28.26 13.77
C ALA A 257 0.99 28.85 12.40
N MET A 258 1.94 28.89 11.46
CA MET A 258 1.73 29.34 10.07
C MET A 258 0.66 28.51 9.36
N LYS A 259 0.66 27.19 9.53
CA LYS A 259 -0.36 26.30 8.95
C LYS A 259 -1.75 26.59 9.50
N LYS A 260 -1.87 26.85 10.82
CA LYS A 260 -3.14 27.23 11.44
C LYS A 260 -3.62 28.60 10.94
N GLN A 261 -2.71 29.57 10.82
CA GLN A 261 -3.02 30.89 10.26
C GLN A 261 -3.48 30.80 8.81
N ALA A 262 -2.78 30.03 7.97
CA ALA A 262 -3.16 29.79 6.58
C ALA A 262 -4.54 29.13 6.47
N GLY A 263 -4.82 28.11 7.29
CA GLY A 263 -6.13 27.44 7.32
C GLY A 263 -7.27 28.39 7.74
N ASN A 264 -7.05 29.23 8.76
CA ASN A 264 -8.02 30.24 9.15
C ASN A 264 -8.24 31.28 8.03
N LEU A 265 -7.18 31.71 7.34
CA LEU A 265 -7.28 32.67 6.24
C LEU A 265 -8.06 32.08 5.06
N THR A 266 -7.84 30.81 4.72
CA THR A 266 -8.63 30.11 3.69
C THR A 266 -10.11 30.08 4.05
N ALA A 267 -10.45 29.77 5.30
CA ALA A 267 -11.84 29.76 5.75
C ALA A 267 -12.52 31.15 5.67
N GLU A 268 -11.81 32.22 6.02
CA GLU A 268 -12.31 33.59 5.86
C GLU A 268 -12.46 33.98 4.37
N TYR A 269 -11.55 33.52 3.51
CA TYR A 269 -11.67 33.70 2.05
C TYR A 269 -12.91 33.01 1.49
N ASP A 270 -13.15 31.75 1.87
CA ASP A 270 -14.33 30.99 1.43
C ASP A 270 -15.63 31.67 1.91
N ARG A 271 -15.64 32.16 3.16
CA ARG A 271 -16.77 32.92 3.70
C ARG A 271 -17.01 34.22 2.93
N LEU A 272 -15.95 34.97 2.61
CA LEU A 272 -16.07 36.21 1.82
C LEU A 272 -16.62 35.94 0.42
N LEU A 273 -16.17 34.85 -0.22
CA LEU A 273 -16.68 34.42 -1.53
C LEU A 273 -18.18 34.09 -1.47
N GLU A 274 -18.64 33.41 -0.41
CA GLU A 274 -20.07 33.17 -0.20
C GLU A 274 -20.86 34.46 0.00
N GLU A 275 -20.36 35.39 0.82
CA GLU A 275 -21.02 36.68 1.04
C GLU A 275 -21.07 37.51 -0.26
N HIS A 276 -19.98 37.52 -1.04
CA HIS A 276 -19.93 38.17 -2.34
C HIS A 276 -20.97 37.56 -3.29
N GLY A 277 -21.06 36.22 -3.37
CA GLY A 277 -22.07 35.53 -4.17
C GLY A 277 -23.51 35.86 -3.75
N ARG A 278 -23.78 35.94 -2.44
CA ARG A 278 -25.09 36.33 -1.91
C ARG A 278 -25.44 37.78 -2.23
N LEU A 279 -24.47 38.69 -2.17
CA LEU A 279 -24.68 40.11 -2.50
C LEU A 279 -24.90 40.31 -4.00
N GLN A 280 -24.12 39.64 -4.86
CA GLN A 280 -24.30 39.66 -6.31
C GLN A 280 -25.73 39.25 -6.69
N ALA A 281 -26.20 38.11 -6.18
CA ALA A 281 -27.56 37.63 -6.45
C ALA A 281 -28.65 38.61 -5.97
N LYS A 282 -28.43 39.30 -4.85
CA LYS A 282 -29.35 40.35 -4.37
C LYS A 282 -29.37 41.57 -5.29
N CYS A 283 -28.20 42.05 -5.74
CA CYS A 283 -28.10 43.16 -6.68
C CYS A 283 -28.78 42.84 -8.01
N ASP A 284 -28.54 41.66 -8.58
CA ASP A 284 -29.16 41.21 -9.83
C ASP A 284 -30.70 41.18 -9.66
N SER A 285 -31.20 40.60 -8.57
CA SER A 285 -32.64 40.57 -8.27
C SER A 285 -33.28 41.94 -8.00
N GLN A 286 -32.49 42.96 -7.62
CA GLN A 286 -32.96 44.34 -7.44
C GLN A 286 -32.96 45.13 -8.74
N GLN A 287 -32.07 44.83 -9.69
CA GLN A 287 -32.08 45.40 -11.04
C GLN A 287 -33.30 44.93 -11.84
N ASP A 288 -33.66 43.65 -11.74
CA ASP A 288 -34.85 43.09 -12.40
C ASP A 288 -36.15 43.71 -11.85
N LYS A 289 -36.22 44.06 -10.56
CA LYS A 289 -37.41 44.70 -9.95
C LYS A 289 -37.57 46.19 -10.26
N LYS A 290 -36.55 46.85 -10.81
CA LYS A 290 -36.57 48.28 -11.16
C LYS A 290 -36.81 48.50 -12.66
N SER A 291 -36.91 47.42 -13.43
CA SER A 291 -37.13 47.42 -14.88
C SER A 291 -38.54 46.97 -15.30
N ASP A 292 -39.42 46.68 -14.33
CA ASP A 292 -40.90 46.61 -14.45
C ASP A 292 -41.54 47.88 -13.87
#